data_AF-A0A936QM75-F1
#
_entry.id   AF-A0A936QM75-F1
#
_cell.length_a   1.000
_cell.length_b   1.000
_cell.length_c   1.000
_cell.angle_alpha   90.00
_cell.angle_beta   90.00
_cell.angle_gamma   90.00
#
_symmetry.space_group_name_H-M   'P 1'
#
loop_
_entity.id
_entity.type
_entity.pdbx_description
1 polymer ?
#
loop_
_entity_poly.entity_id
_entity_poly.type
_entity_poly.pdbx_seq_one_letter_code
_entity_poly.pdbx_strand_id
1 'polypeptide(L)'
;MKPLSAFLLLLFTCIFCNAQSPKDKFITYGLQKDRAATASAHGEFVQAMAIYDSAFALIRFMGNDYFDAALNALKAGSDQRANDLLIKGTENGLVVKGMYDSTMQAFLMSERSMPYLNMRDYMNARWLAHADTVLIRKLKAVGGYYIVKEESDGTKVLGTDSSVFDRLFDLVKENGYPTPLRVGMAFYHPQRLLLKQLENDPDSPELKQVLDYIRTAINRGGLPPDHLAPFQDMIDVTEGKPMTYGALLTFNRKEISNWYLVDRATLNANRASVGLGPIEDFAFRTGLDLSKARFAER
;
A
#
# COMPACT_ATOMS: atom_id res chain seq x y z
N MET A 1 23.38 55.01 -7.49
CA MET A 1 22.13 54.38 -7.98
C MET A 1 22.52 53.46 -9.16
N LYS A 2 22.36 52.14 -9.22
CA LYS A 2 21.63 51.10 -8.48
C LYS A 2 22.29 49.73 -8.81
N PRO A 3 22.71 48.90 -7.83
CA PRO A 3 22.84 47.45 -8.05
C PRO A 3 22.02 46.60 -7.05
N LEU A 4 21.12 47.21 -6.27
CA LEU A 4 20.34 46.48 -5.26
C LEU A 4 19.14 45.69 -5.82
N SER A 5 18.72 45.95 -7.07
CA SER A 5 17.50 45.35 -7.64
C SER A 5 17.70 43.98 -8.30
N ALA A 6 18.92 43.63 -8.71
CA ALA A 6 19.20 42.33 -9.35
C ALA A 6 19.31 41.18 -8.34
N PHE A 7 19.74 41.47 -7.11
CA PHE A 7 19.93 40.44 -6.07
C PHE A 7 18.61 39.98 -5.44
N LEU A 8 17.61 40.86 -5.36
CA LEU A 8 16.28 40.49 -4.86
C LEU A 8 15.49 39.60 -5.85
N LEU A 9 15.74 39.72 -7.15
CA LEU A 9 15.03 38.93 -8.17
C LEU A 9 15.51 37.46 -8.20
N LEU A 10 16.81 37.22 -7.93
CA LEU A 10 17.41 35.89 -7.86
C LEU A 10 17.03 35.12 -6.59
N LEU A 11 16.76 35.84 -5.49
CA LEU A 11 16.23 35.27 -4.24
C LEU A 11 14.76 34.84 -4.38
N PHE A 12 13.97 35.48 -5.24
CA PHE A 12 12.56 35.10 -5.47
C PHE A 12 12.39 33.87 -6.38
N THR A 13 13.29 33.65 -7.35
CA THR A 13 13.20 32.48 -8.24
C THR A 13 13.64 31.17 -7.59
N CYS A 14 14.47 31.20 -6.54
CA CYS A 14 14.90 30.00 -5.83
C CYS A 14 13.91 29.52 -4.74
N ILE A 15 12.89 30.32 -4.38
CA ILE A 15 11.92 29.98 -3.33
C ILE A 15 10.69 29.25 -3.92
N PHE A 16 10.46 29.31 -5.23
CA PHE A 16 9.54 28.40 -5.93
C PHE A 16 10.21 27.05 -6.25
N CYS A 17 10.99 26.52 -5.30
CA CYS A 17 11.21 25.08 -5.23
C CYS A 17 9.82 24.45 -5.07
N ASN A 18 9.23 24.00 -6.18
CA ASN A 18 7.92 23.38 -6.29
C ASN A 18 7.65 22.46 -5.09
N ALA A 19 6.96 22.99 -4.09
CA ALA A 19 6.49 22.20 -2.97
C ALA A 19 5.37 21.33 -3.51
N GLN A 20 5.72 20.18 -4.08
CA GLN A 20 4.77 19.16 -4.50
C GLN A 20 3.84 18.88 -3.33
N SER A 21 2.54 18.82 -3.60
CA SER A 21 1.58 18.47 -2.56
C SER A 21 1.90 17.07 -2.02
N PRO A 22 1.52 16.74 -0.78
CA PRO A 22 1.73 15.40 -0.25
C PRO A 22 1.11 14.31 -1.15
N LYS A 23 -0.02 14.63 -1.80
CA LYS A 23 -0.68 13.76 -2.78
C LYS A 23 0.20 13.50 -4.00
N ASP A 24 0.79 14.54 -4.59
CA ASP A 24 1.64 14.41 -5.80
C ASP A 24 2.92 13.61 -5.50
N LYS A 25 3.49 13.78 -4.31
CA LYS A 25 4.61 12.95 -3.84
C LYS A 25 4.23 11.48 -3.79
N PHE A 26 3.04 11.15 -3.28
CA PHE A 26 2.57 9.77 -3.27
C PHE A 26 2.26 9.21 -4.66
N ILE A 27 1.70 10.02 -5.57
CA ILE A 27 1.48 9.58 -6.96
C ILE A 27 2.82 9.23 -7.60
N THR A 28 3.80 10.13 -7.48
CA THR A 28 5.15 9.92 -8.03
C THR A 28 5.83 8.71 -7.37
N TYR A 29 5.69 8.57 -6.06
CA TYR A 29 6.17 7.43 -5.28
C TYR A 29 5.58 6.10 -5.78
N GLY A 30 4.25 6.03 -5.95
CA GLY A 30 3.56 4.84 -6.44
C GLY A 30 4.02 4.44 -7.84
N LEU A 31 4.13 5.41 -8.76
CA LEU A 31 4.62 5.17 -10.12
C LEU A 31 6.07 4.66 -10.13
N GLN A 32 6.93 5.20 -9.26
CA GLN A 32 8.30 4.70 -9.12
C GLN A 32 8.31 3.29 -8.55
N LYS A 33 7.48 2.97 -7.56
CA LYS A 33 7.38 1.62 -7.02
C LYS A 33 6.94 0.62 -8.10
N ASP A 34 5.91 0.96 -8.88
CA ASP A 34 5.43 0.09 -9.95
C ASP A 34 6.50 -0.15 -11.03
N ARG A 35 7.26 0.89 -11.38
CA ARG A 35 8.43 0.77 -12.28
C ARG A 35 9.54 -0.10 -11.69
N ALA A 36 9.85 0.04 -10.40
CA ALA A 36 10.84 -0.78 -9.71
C ALA A 36 10.42 -2.26 -9.70
N ALA A 37 9.14 -2.53 -9.41
CA ALA A 37 8.59 -3.88 -9.44
C ALA A 37 8.63 -4.48 -10.86
N THR A 38 8.44 -3.66 -11.90
CA THR A 38 8.50 -4.10 -13.31
C THR A 38 9.93 -4.41 -13.73
N ALA A 39 10.88 -3.54 -13.41
CA ALA A 39 12.31 -3.79 -13.61
C ALA A 39 12.77 -5.09 -12.89
N SER A 40 12.33 -5.29 -11.64
CA SER A 40 12.57 -6.53 -10.90
C SER A 40 12.04 -7.78 -11.62
N ALA A 41 10.82 -7.70 -12.17
CA ALA A 41 10.22 -8.80 -12.93
C ALA A 41 10.97 -9.10 -14.24
N HIS A 42 11.68 -8.11 -14.81
CA HIS A 42 12.61 -8.30 -15.94
C HIS A 42 14.00 -8.79 -15.52
N GLY A 43 14.27 -8.98 -14.22
CA GLY A 43 15.59 -9.36 -13.71
C GLY A 43 16.57 -8.20 -13.58
N GLU A 44 16.11 -6.95 -13.75
CA GLU A 44 16.93 -5.73 -13.70
C GLU A 44 17.10 -5.22 -12.26
N PHE A 45 17.60 -6.07 -11.37
CA PHE A 45 17.58 -5.81 -9.91
C PHE A 45 18.35 -4.55 -9.49
N VAL A 46 19.47 -4.24 -10.15
CA VAL A 46 20.25 -3.01 -9.87
C VAL A 46 19.45 -1.75 -10.23
N GLN A 47 18.76 -1.77 -11.37
CA GLN A 47 17.90 -0.68 -11.80
C GLN A 47 16.68 -0.54 -10.89
N ALA A 48 16.04 -1.65 -10.52
CA ALA A 48 14.94 -1.66 -9.57
C ALA A 48 15.32 -0.99 -8.24
N MET A 49 16.51 -1.28 -7.70
CA MET A 49 17.03 -0.62 -6.49
C MET A 49 17.19 0.90 -6.67
N ALA A 50 17.79 1.36 -7.79
CA ALA A 50 17.95 2.79 -8.03
C ALA A 50 16.60 3.52 -8.13
N ILE A 51 15.57 2.85 -8.67
CA ILE A 51 14.21 3.38 -8.70
C ILE A 51 13.61 3.43 -7.29
N TYR A 52 13.80 2.38 -6.46
CA TYR A 52 13.39 2.42 -5.05
C TYR A 52 14.06 3.55 -4.27
N ASP A 53 15.34 3.83 -4.52
CA ASP A 53 16.03 4.96 -3.87
C ASP A 53 15.38 6.30 -4.22
N SER A 54 14.93 6.45 -5.46
CA SER A 54 14.15 7.62 -5.91
C SER A 54 12.78 7.69 -5.20
N ALA A 55 12.11 6.55 -5.03
CA ALA A 55 10.84 6.46 -4.31
C ALA A 55 11.00 6.85 -2.84
N PHE A 56 11.98 6.28 -2.14
CA PHE A 56 12.23 6.59 -0.73
C PHE A 56 12.72 8.03 -0.52
N ALA A 57 13.23 8.72 -1.53
CA ALA A 57 13.49 10.15 -1.44
C ALA A 57 12.20 10.98 -1.27
N LEU A 58 11.05 10.48 -1.77
CA LEU A 58 9.74 11.11 -1.69
C LEU A 58 8.98 10.74 -0.42
N ILE A 59 8.85 9.43 -0.13
CA ILE A 59 8.10 8.88 0.99
C ILE A 59 8.94 7.82 1.70
N ARG A 60 9.26 8.05 2.98
CA ARG A 60 10.23 7.22 3.74
C ARG A 60 9.60 6.22 4.70
N PHE A 61 8.34 6.40 5.04
CA PHE A 61 7.69 5.67 6.15
C PHE A 61 6.90 4.43 5.71
N MET A 62 6.95 4.06 4.43
CA MET A 62 6.30 2.86 3.92
C MET A 62 7.19 1.64 4.20
N GLY A 63 7.17 1.15 5.46
CA GLY A 63 8.05 0.09 5.93
C GLY A 63 8.05 -1.16 5.04
N ASN A 64 6.91 -1.54 4.48
CA ASN A 64 6.79 -2.70 3.58
C ASN A 64 7.61 -2.61 2.31
N ASP A 65 7.65 -1.45 1.69
CA ASP A 65 8.27 -1.32 0.38
C ASP A 65 9.81 -1.50 0.48
N TYR A 66 10.39 -1.37 1.69
CA TYR A 66 11.78 -1.75 1.98
C TYR A 66 12.03 -3.26 1.88
N PHE A 67 11.04 -4.11 2.12
CA PHE A 67 11.18 -5.56 1.98
C PHE A 67 11.44 -5.94 0.52
N ASP A 68 10.63 -5.39 -0.40
CA ASP A 68 10.80 -5.61 -1.84
C ASP A 68 12.12 -5.03 -2.34
N ALA A 69 12.52 -3.85 -1.84
CA ALA A 69 13.83 -3.29 -2.15
C ALA A 69 14.98 -4.18 -1.64
N ALA A 70 14.88 -4.73 -0.43
CA ALA A 70 15.87 -5.64 0.14
C ALA A 70 15.96 -6.95 -0.65
N LEU A 71 14.84 -7.50 -1.12
CA LEU A 71 14.81 -8.65 -2.03
C LEU A 71 15.57 -8.36 -3.34
N ASN A 72 15.37 -7.18 -3.94
CA ASN A 72 16.12 -6.77 -5.12
C ASN A 72 17.63 -6.67 -4.83
N ALA A 73 18.00 -6.14 -3.66
CA ALA A 73 19.41 -6.09 -3.24
C ALA A 73 20.04 -7.49 -3.13
N LEU A 74 19.32 -8.46 -2.53
CA LEU A 74 19.80 -9.85 -2.44
C LEU A 74 19.95 -10.49 -3.82
N LYS A 75 18.97 -10.30 -4.72
CA LYS A 75 19.02 -10.82 -6.09
C LYS A 75 20.12 -10.16 -6.94
N ALA A 76 20.50 -8.92 -6.61
CA ALA A 76 21.66 -8.24 -7.17
C ALA A 76 23.00 -8.62 -6.50
N GLY A 77 22.99 -9.52 -5.51
CA GLY A 77 24.19 -9.95 -4.79
C GLY A 77 24.73 -8.98 -3.74
N SER A 78 23.91 -8.04 -3.26
CA SER A 78 24.31 -6.99 -2.31
C SER A 78 23.72 -7.21 -0.90
N ASP A 79 24.39 -8.03 -0.09
CA ASP A 79 23.96 -8.33 1.28
C ASP A 79 23.98 -7.12 2.20
N GLN A 80 25.00 -6.29 2.07
CA GLN A 80 25.12 -5.07 2.86
C GLN A 80 23.91 -4.17 2.62
N ARG A 81 23.54 -3.99 1.35
CA ARG A 81 22.37 -3.16 0.99
C ARG A 81 21.08 -3.78 1.49
N ALA A 82 20.93 -5.10 1.41
CA ALA A 82 19.76 -5.79 1.96
C ALA A 82 19.63 -5.57 3.47
N ASN A 83 20.73 -5.74 4.24
CA ASN A 83 20.75 -5.44 5.67
C ASN A 83 20.34 -3.98 5.95
N ASP A 84 20.93 -3.00 5.25
CA ASP A 84 20.63 -1.58 5.44
C ASP A 84 19.15 -1.27 5.18
N LEU A 85 18.57 -1.85 4.14
CA LEU A 85 17.16 -1.67 3.77
C LEU A 85 16.23 -2.30 4.80
N LEU A 86 16.55 -3.50 5.31
CA LEU A 86 15.76 -4.14 6.37
C LEU A 86 15.80 -3.35 7.69
N ILE A 87 16.98 -2.86 8.09
CA ILE A 87 17.14 -1.99 9.27
C ILE A 87 16.26 -0.74 9.14
N LYS A 88 16.36 -0.03 8.01
CA LYS A 88 15.53 1.14 7.72
C LYS A 88 14.05 0.80 7.66
N GLY A 89 13.68 -0.32 7.03
CA GLY A 89 12.31 -0.80 6.99
C GLY A 89 11.76 -1.01 8.39
N THR A 90 12.50 -1.67 9.28
CA THR A 90 12.08 -1.93 10.67
C THR A 90 11.97 -0.64 11.49
N GLU A 91 12.85 0.35 11.28
CA GLU A 91 12.70 1.70 11.84
C GLU A 91 11.39 2.38 11.38
N ASN A 92 10.84 1.96 10.24
CA ASN A 92 9.58 2.44 9.67
C ASN A 92 8.42 1.44 9.81
N GLY A 93 8.51 0.49 10.76
CA GLY A 93 7.41 -0.41 11.10
C GLY A 93 7.27 -1.67 10.23
N LEU A 94 8.29 -2.01 9.44
CA LEU A 94 8.38 -3.30 8.76
C LEU A 94 8.44 -4.44 9.78
N VAL A 95 7.56 -5.42 9.60
CA VAL A 95 7.61 -6.70 10.32
C VAL A 95 7.89 -7.80 9.31
N VAL A 96 9.14 -8.28 9.28
CA VAL A 96 9.57 -9.34 8.34
C VAL A 96 8.94 -10.70 8.67
N LYS A 97 8.52 -10.91 9.92
CA LYS A 97 7.86 -12.15 10.34
C LYS A 97 6.57 -12.37 9.55
N GLY A 98 6.50 -13.50 8.84
CA GLY A 98 5.33 -13.87 8.02
C GLY A 98 5.40 -13.40 6.57
N MET A 99 6.51 -12.77 6.15
CA MET A 99 6.79 -12.54 4.74
C MET A 99 7.53 -13.76 4.19
N TYR A 100 6.96 -14.39 3.16
CA TYR A 100 7.47 -15.64 2.60
C TYR A 100 8.09 -15.38 1.22
N ASP A 101 9.42 -15.35 1.17
CA ASP A 101 10.22 -15.43 -0.05
C ASP A 101 11.43 -16.31 0.25
N SER A 102 11.73 -17.28 -0.62
CA SER A 102 12.80 -18.26 -0.38
C SER A 102 14.19 -17.62 -0.33
N THR A 103 14.43 -16.56 -1.11
CA THR A 103 15.70 -15.82 -1.11
C THR A 103 15.88 -15.11 0.22
N MET A 104 14.84 -14.41 0.69
CA MET A 104 14.88 -13.74 2.00
C MET A 104 15.04 -14.74 3.14
N GLN A 105 14.32 -15.87 3.12
CA GLN A 105 14.45 -16.89 4.16
C GLN A 105 15.87 -17.46 4.21
N ALA A 106 16.45 -17.81 3.06
CA ALA A 106 17.82 -18.29 2.99
C ALA A 106 18.82 -17.25 3.54
N PHE A 107 18.62 -15.98 3.22
CA PHE A 107 19.43 -14.89 3.75
C PHE A 107 19.32 -14.76 5.27
N LEU A 108 18.11 -14.72 5.82
CA LEU A 108 17.83 -14.58 7.25
C LEU A 108 18.28 -15.79 8.10
N MET A 109 18.49 -16.95 7.48
CA MET A 109 19.04 -18.15 8.13
C MET A 109 20.57 -18.22 8.03
N SER A 110 21.22 -17.25 7.39
CA SER A 110 22.67 -17.23 7.19
C SER A 110 23.35 -16.13 8.01
N GLU A 111 24.66 -16.28 8.23
CA GLU A 111 25.48 -15.26 8.90
C GLU A 111 25.49 -13.90 8.18
N ARG A 112 25.18 -13.88 6.87
CA ARG A 112 25.10 -12.67 6.04
C ARG A 112 24.05 -11.67 6.56
N SER A 113 23.05 -12.15 7.30
CA SER A 113 21.97 -11.33 7.87
C SER A 113 22.23 -10.81 9.28
N MET A 114 23.36 -11.19 9.90
CA MET A 114 23.67 -10.81 11.28
C MET A 114 23.65 -9.30 11.54
N PRO A 115 24.10 -8.41 10.64
CA PRO A 115 23.98 -6.97 10.84
C PRO A 115 22.53 -6.51 11.07
N TYR A 116 21.58 -7.01 10.27
CA TYR A 116 20.15 -6.75 10.48
C TYR A 116 19.63 -7.41 11.76
N LEU A 117 19.90 -8.70 11.97
CA LEU A 117 19.37 -9.44 13.13
C LEU A 117 19.80 -8.82 14.47
N ASN A 118 21.05 -8.35 14.56
CA ASN A 118 21.58 -7.66 15.74
C ASN A 118 20.90 -6.31 16.01
N MET A 119 20.39 -5.65 14.97
CA MET A 119 19.77 -4.33 15.05
C MET A 119 18.24 -4.38 15.12
N ARG A 120 17.62 -5.50 14.71
CA ARG A 120 16.18 -5.63 14.50
C ARG A 120 15.36 -5.21 15.72
N ASP A 121 15.67 -5.76 16.89
CA ASP A 121 14.85 -5.54 18.08
C ASP A 121 14.98 -4.09 18.58
N TYR A 122 16.18 -3.51 18.44
CA TYR A 122 16.43 -2.09 18.75
C TYR A 122 15.68 -1.16 17.78
N MET A 123 15.72 -1.41 16.46
CA MET A 123 14.97 -0.63 15.47
C MET A 123 13.46 -0.75 15.70
N ASN A 124 12.96 -1.95 16.01
CA ASN A 124 11.55 -2.18 16.29
C ASN A 124 11.10 -1.43 17.56
N ALA A 125 11.92 -1.43 18.61
CA ALA A 125 11.64 -0.64 19.82
C ALA A 125 11.60 0.86 19.53
N ARG A 126 12.50 1.37 18.68
CA ARG A 126 12.48 2.78 18.24
C ARG A 126 11.21 3.13 17.48
N TRP A 127 10.78 2.27 16.57
CA TRP A 127 9.51 2.46 15.86
C TRP A 127 8.31 2.48 16.83
N LEU A 128 8.25 1.51 17.75
CA LEU A 128 7.18 1.43 18.75
C LEU A 128 7.13 2.64 19.69
N ALA A 129 8.25 3.34 19.92
CA ALA A 129 8.30 4.52 20.77
C ALA A 129 7.50 5.72 20.22
N HIS A 130 7.27 5.77 18.90
CA HIS A 130 6.45 6.81 18.27
C HIS A 130 5.20 6.27 17.56
N ALA A 131 5.02 4.95 17.49
CA ALA A 131 3.81 4.34 16.97
C ALA A 131 2.63 4.50 17.94
N ASP A 132 1.41 4.53 17.39
CA ASP A 132 0.17 4.53 18.16
C ASP A 132 -0.15 3.11 18.64
N THR A 133 0.59 2.66 19.65
CA THR A 133 0.49 1.27 20.16
C THR A 133 -0.89 0.95 20.76
N VAL A 134 -1.62 1.97 21.22
CA VAL A 134 -3.01 1.82 21.68
C VAL A 134 -3.92 1.52 20.50
N LEU A 135 -3.86 2.32 19.43
CA LEU A 135 -4.63 2.08 18.22
C LEU A 135 -4.27 0.74 17.56
N ILE A 136 -2.99 0.36 17.53
CA ILE A 136 -2.57 -0.96 17.03
C ILE A 136 -3.28 -2.09 17.81
N ARG A 137 -3.36 -2.00 19.14
CA ARG A 137 -4.07 -2.99 19.96
C ARG A 137 -5.58 -2.98 19.67
N LYS A 138 -6.21 -1.80 19.61
CA LYS A 138 -7.63 -1.66 19.26
C LYS A 138 -7.94 -2.25 17.88
N LEU A 139 -7.12 -1.98 16.86
CA LEU A 139 -7.25 -2.54 15.51
C LEU A 139 -7.17 -4.07 15.50
N LYS A 140 -6.27 -4.66 16.28
CA LYS A 140 -6.19 -6.13 16.44
C LYS A 140 -7.45 -6.69 17.12
N ALA A 141 -7.98 -5.96 18.11
CA ALA A 141 -9.17 -6.35 18.86
C ALA A 141 -10.47 -6.23 18.05
N VAL A 142 -10.49 -5.47 16.93
CA VAL A 142 -11.63 -5.46 16.00
C VAL A 142 -11.95 -6.88 15.51
N GLY A 143 -10.93 -7.74 15.38
CA GLY A 143 -11.08 -9.13 14.96
C GLY A 143 -11.18 -9.29 13.43
N GLY A 144 -11.37 -10.53 12.99
CA GLY A 144 -11.60 -10.85 11.57
C GLY A 144 -13.08 -10.91 11.23
N TYR A 145 -13.39 -10.85 9.94
CA TYR A 145 -14.77 -10.93 9.44
C TYR A 145 -15.44 -12.28 9.75
N TYR A 146 -14.64 -13.33 9.89
CA TYR A 146 -15.11 -14.68 10.17
C TYR A 146 -14.87 -15.07 11.62
N ILE A 147 -15.86 -15.73 12.20
CA ILE A 147 -15.81 -16.33 13.54
C ILE A 147 -16.10 -17.81 13.43
N VAL A 148 -15.45 -18.62 14.28
CA VAL A 148 -15.80 -20.03 14.42
C VAL A 148 -16.93 -20.12 15.44
N LYS A 149 -18.11 -20.54 15.01
CA LYS A 149 -19.24 -20.86 15.88
C LYS A 149 -19.23 -22.35 16.15
N GLU A 150 -19.52 -22.74 17.38
CA GLU A 150 -19.71 -24.15 17.74
C GLU A 150 -21.23 -24.38 17.87
N GLU A 151 -21.74 -25.28 17.05
CA GLU A 151 -23.14 -25.70 17.05
C GLU A 151 -23.43 -26.62 18.24
N SER A 152 -24.70 -26.88 18.53
CA SER A 152 -25.13 -27.68 19.69
C SER A 152 -24.61 -29.13 19.70
N ASP A 153 -24.22 -29.66 18.55
CA ASP A 153 -23.63 -30.99 18.40
C ASP A 153 -22.09 -30.99 18.50
N GLY A 154 -21.47 -29.83 18.78
CA GLY A 154 -20.02 -29.65 18.83
C GLY A 154 -19.37 -29.37 17.48
N THR A 155 -20.14 -29.29 16.38
CA THR A 155 -19.63 -28.96 15.06
C THR A 155 -19.17 -27.51 15.01
N LYS A 156 -17.95 -27.28 14.51
CA LYS A 156 -17.41 -25.93 14.31
C LYS A 156 -17.72 -25.44 12.91
N VAL A 157 -18.55 -24.40 12.79
CA VAL A 157 -18.91 -23.76 11.53
C VAL A 157 -18.29 -22.36 11.43
N LEU A 158 -17.95 -21.94 10.22
CA LEU A 158 -17.48 -20.59 9.95
C LEU A 158 -18.67 -19.66 9.76
N GLY A 159 -18.88 -18.73 10.69
CA GLY A 159 -19.87 -17.67 10.58
C GLY A 159 -19.23 -16.32 10.24
N THR A 160 -20.06 -15.34 9.89
CA THR A 160 -19.65 -13.93 9.80
C THR A 160 -19.98 -13.21 11.11
N ASP A 161 -19.12 -12.30 11.54
CA ASP A 161 -19.41 -11.38 12.64
C ASP A 161 -19.81 -10.02 12.06
N SER A 162 -21.12 -9.76 12.07
CA SER A 162 -21.69 -8.51 11.54
C SER A 162 -21.27 -7.27 12.33
N SER A 163 -20.84 -7.43 13.59
CA SER A 163 -20.44 -6.31 14.45
C SER A 163 -18.99 -5.87 14.26
N VAL A 164 -18.21 -6.56 13.41
CA VAL A 164 -16.83 -6.19 13.09
C VAL A 164 -16.74 -4.82 12.44
N PHE A 165 -17.68 -4.51 11.54
CA PHE A 165 -17.70 -3.22 10.87
C PHE A 165 -18.05 -2.09 11.84
N ASP A 166 -19.04 -2.27 12.72
CA ASP A 166 -19.41 -1.27 13.74
C ASP A 166 -18.22 -0.91 14.64
N ARG A 167 -17.49 -1.94 15.12
CA ARG A 167 -16.27 -1.72 15.92
C ARG A 167 -15.19 -0.96 15.15
N LEU A 168 -15.02 -1.26 13.85
CA LEU A 168 -14.06 -0.55 13.02
C LEU A 168 -14.51 0.90 12.80
N PHE A 169 -15.79 1.13 12.54
CA PHE A 169 -16.37 2.45 12.32
C PHE A 169 -16.18 3.34 13.54
N ASP A 170 -16.55 2.86 14.74
CA ASP A 170 -16.35 3.60 15.99
C ASP A 170 -14.87 3.96 16.20
N LEU A 171 -13.97 3.01 15.92
CA LEU A 171 -12.54 3.23 16.02
C LEU A 171 -12.04 4.32 15.07
N VAL A 172 -12.48 4.29 13.80
CA VAL A 172 -12.12 5.29 12.79
C VAL A 172 -12.72 6.65 13.12
N LYS A 173 -13.95 6.70 13.63
CA LYS A 173 -14.62 7.93 14.06
C LYS A 173 -13.89 8.60 15.23
N GLU A 174 -13.43 7.84 16.21
CA GLU A 174 -12.68 8.35 17.36
C GLU A 174 -11.26 8.80 16.97
N ASN A 175 -10.58 8.07 16.08
CA ASN A 175 -9.12 8.21 15.88
C ASN A 175 -8.71 8.71 14.49
N GLY A 176 -9.66 8.93 13.59
CA GLY A 176 -9.43 9.03 12.15
C GLY A 176 -8.99 7.69 11.54
N TYR A 177 -8.81 7.66 10.21
CA TYR A 177 -8.34 6.46 9.54
C TYR A 177 -6.88 6.14 9.90
N PRO A 178 -6.53 4.89 10.24
CA PRO A 178 -5.16 4.52 10.58
C PRO A 178 -4.22 4.62 9.37
N THR A 179 -3.00 5.12 9.61
CA THR A 179 -1.99 5.31 8.56
C THR A 179 -0.77 4.43 8.80
N PRO A 180 0.01 4.05 7.76
CA PRO A 180 1.25 3.32 7.91
C PRO A 180 2.22 3.96 8.91
N LEU A 181 2.32 5.29 8.91
CA LEU A 181 3.16 6.02 9.85
C LEU A 181 2.76 5.80 11.32
N ARG A 182 1.45 5.73 11.61
CA ARG A 182 0.93 5.59 12.98
C ARG A 182 0.91 4.16 13.46
N VAL A 183 0.51 3.23 12.61
CA VAL A 183 0.19 1.85 13.03
C VAL A 183 1.02 0.80 12.32
N GLY A 184 1.92 1.20 11.43
CA GLY A 184 2.74 0.29 10.63
C GLY A 184 1.83 -0.66 9.86
N MET A 185 2.18 -1.93 9.84
CA MET A 185 1.45 -2.97 9.12
C MET A 185 0.00 -3.20 9.52
N ALA A 186 -0.43 -2.73 10.69
CA ALA A 186 -1.82 -2.90 11.12
C ALA A 186 -2.83 -2.14 10.23
N PHE A 187 -2.39 -1.20 9.39
CA PHE A 187 -3.27 -0.41 8.52
C PHE A 187 -3.96 -1.24 7.42
N TYR A 188 -3.40 -2.38 7.00
CA TYR A 188 -4.01 -3.24 5.98
C TYR A 188 -5.26 -3.98 6.48
N HIS A 189 -5.42 -4.14 7.80
CA HIS A 189 -6.53 -4.89 8.37
C HIS A 189 -7.89 -4.21 8.11
N PRO A 190 -8.08 -2.90 8.40
CA PRO A 190 -9.27 -2.15 8.00
C PRO A 190 -9.61 -2.25 6.51
N GLN A 191 -8.63 -2.23 5.62
CA GLN A 191 -8.87 -2.25 4.17
C GLN A 191 -9.68 -3.48 3.75
N ARG A 192 -9.30 -4.66 4.26
CA ARG A 192 -10.00 -5.92 3.95
C ARG A 192 -11.42 -5.94 4.48
N LEU A 193 -11.63 -5.43 5.70
CA LEU A 193 -12.95 -5.35 6.32
C LEU A 193 -13.87 -4.42 5.55
N LEU A 194 -13.34 -3.28 5.08
CA LEU A 194 -14.12 -2.31 4.31
C LEU A 194 -14.49 -2.80 2.92
N LEU A 195 -13.60 -3.51 2.23
CA LEU A 195 -13.96 -4.14 0.95
C LEU A 195 -15.11 -5.12 1.15
N LYS A 196 -15.05 -5.92 2.22
CA LYS A 196 -16.13 -6.86 2.52
C LYS A 196 -17.43 -6.16 2.90
N GLN A 197 -17.36 -5.07 3.67
CA GLN A 197 -18.54 -4.26 3.99
C GLN A 197 -19.16 -3.70 2.71
N LEU A 198 -18.36 -3.18 1.78
CA LEU A 198 -18.84 -2.60 0.54
C LEU A 198 -19.52 -3.63 -0.38
N GLU A 199 -19.08 -4.89 -0.36
CA GLU A 199 -19.78 -5.99 -1.05
C GLU A 199 -21.18 -6.26 -0.47
N ASN A 200 -21.35 -6.11 0.85
CA ASN A 200 -22.60 -6.48 1.51
C ASN A 200 -23.60 -5.31 1.57
N ASP A 201 -23.09 -4.09 1.77
CA ASP A 201 -23.88 -2.87 1.94
C ASP A 201 -23.09 -1.65 1.41
N PRO A 202 -23.02 -1.49 0.07
CA PRO A 202 -22.27 -0.40 -0.55
C PRO A 202 -22.85 0.99 -0.25
N ASP A 203 -24.11 1.05 0.17
CA ASP A 203 -24.83 2.30 0.41
C ASP A 203 -24.79 2.79 1.85
N SER A 204 -24.23 2.00 2.78
CA SER A 204 -24.07 2.34 4.20
C SER A 204 -23.57 3.79 4.40
N PRO A 205 -24.31 4.62 5.17
CA PRO A 205 -23.87 5.96 5.55
C PRO A 205 -22.54 5.95 6.31
N GLU A 206 -22.35 4.97 7.20
CA GLU A 206 -21.13 4.78 7.99
C GLU A 206 -19.94 4.47 7.07
N LEU A 207 -20.14 3.62 6.07
CA LEU A 207 -19.12 3.30 5.07
C LEU A 207 -18.70 4.54 4.28
N LYS A 208 -19.68 5.33 3.80
CA LYS A 208 -19.42 6.61 3.11
C LYS A 208 -18.61 7.55 4.00
N GLN A 209 -18.91 7.62 5.29
CA GLN A 209 -18.15 8.41 6.25
C GLN A 209 -16.72 7.88 6.46
N VAL A 210 -16.51 6.55 6.50
CA VAL A 210 -15.15 5.98 6.55
C VAL A 210 -14.34 6.35 5.31
N LEU A 211 -14.94 6.33 4.12
CA LEU A 211 -14.27 6.76 2.89
C LEU A 211 -13.84 8.23 2.95
N ASP A 212 -14.60 9.11 3.61
CA ASP A 212 -14.21 10.50 3.83
C ASP A 212 -13.02 10.65 4.79
N TYR A 213 -12.94 9.81 5.83
CA TYR A 213 -11.74 9.75 6.67
C TYR A 213 -10.51 9.28 5.89
N ILE A 214 -10.67 8.34 4.95
CA ILE A 214 -9.58 7.93 4.05
C ILE A 214 -9.13 9.09 3.14
N ARG A 215 -10.08 9.78 2.49
CA ARG A 215 -9.78 10.97 1.66
C ARG A 215 -9.03 12.04 2.46
N THR A 216 -9.45 12.27 3.70
CA THR A 216 -8.78 13.20 4.62
C THR A 216 -7.34 12.77 4.91
N ALA A 217 -7.11 11.48 5.18
CA ALA A 217 -5.78 10.95 5.42
C ALA A 217 -4.87 11.04 4.18
N ILE A 218 -5.40 10.81 2.97
CA ILE A 218 -4.68 11.00 1.70
C ILE A 218 -4.28 12.46 1.52
N ASN A 219 -5.23 13.40 1.69
CA ASN A 219 -4.98 14.84 1.53
C ASN A 219 -3.92 15.35 2.51
N ARG A 220 -3.79 14.72 3.69
CA ARG A 220 -2.76 15.03 4.69
C ARG A 220 -1.42 14.32 4.44
N GLY A 221 -1.29 13.52 3.38
CA GLY A 221 -0.08 12.74 3.12
C GLY A 221 0.13 11.60 4.11
N GLY A 222 -0.94 11.09 4.70
CA GLY A 222 -0.90 9.91 5.58
C GLY A 222 -1.11 8.59 4.83
N LEU A 223 -1.68 8.63 3.63
CA LEU A 223 -1.98 7.46 2.80
C LEU A 223 -1.70 7.74 1.33
N PRO A 224 -1.35 6.71 0.55
CA PRO A 224 -1.23 6.83 -0.89
C PRO A 224 -2.63 6.91 -1.55
N PRO A 225 -2.82 7.68 -2.64
CA PRO A 225 -4.12 7.82 -3.30
C PRO A 225 -4.70 6.52 -3.85
N ASP A 226 -3.86 5.58 -4.28
CA ASP A 226 -4.25 4.25 -4.76
C ASP A 226 -4.96 3.41 -3.68
N HIS A 227 -4.85 3.77 -2.40
CA HIS A 227 -5.60 3.13 -1.32
C HIS A 227 -7.13 3.21 -1.53
N LEU A 228 -7.62 4.23 -2.24
CA LEU A 228 -9.04 4.36 -2.57
C LEU A 228 -9.49 3.56 -3.80
N ALA A 229 -8.55 3.20 -4.68
CA ALA A 229 -8.85 2.56 -5.96
C ALA A 229 -9.69 1.27 -5.84
N PRO A 230 -9.37 0.31 -4.94
CA PRO A 230 -10.17 -0.92 -4.86
C PRO A 230 -11.57 -0.69 -4.28
N PHE A 231 -11.79 0.36 -3.48
CA PHE A 231 -13.13 0.70 -3.02
C PHE A 231 -13.97 1.30 -4.15
N GLN A 232 -13.39 2.19 -4.96
CA GLN A 232 -14.08 2.73 -6.13
C GLN A 232 -14.44 1.63 -7.13
N ASP A 233 -13.50 0.74 -7.44
CA ASP A 233 -13.77 -0.39 -8.34
C ASP A 233 -14.88 -1.31 -7.80
N MET A 234 -14.93 -1.51 -6.48
CA MET A 234 -16.00 -2.32 -5.88
C MET A 234 -17.35 -1.62 -5.97
N ILE A 235 -17.41 -0.29 -5.78
CA ILE A 235 -18.62 0.51 -6.04
C ILE A 235 -19.04 0.34 -7.50
N ASP A 236 -18.12 0.52 -8.45
CA ASP A 236 -18.39 0.36 -9.87
C ASP A 236 -18.99 -1.03 -10.16
N VAL A 237 -18.40 -2.09 -9.60
CA VAL A 237 -18.88 -3.47 -9.75
C VAL A 237 -20.29 -3.66 -9.16
N THR A 238 -20.55 -3.16 -7.95
CA THR A 238 -21.87 -3.25 -7.32
C THR A 238 -22.95 -2.49 -8.09
N GLU A 239 -22.57 -1.43 -8.81
CA GLU A 239 -23.45 -0.63 -9.67
C GLU A 239 -23.54 -1.15 -11.11
N GLY A 240 -22.86 -2.27 -11.44
CA GLY A 240 -22.82 -2.85 -12.78
C GLY A 240 -22.03 -2.02 -13.81
N LYS A 241 -21.14 -1.14 -13.34
CA LYS A 241 -20.27 -0.29 -14.16
C LYS A 241 -18.90 -0.95 -14.41
N PRO A 242 -18.21 -0.60 -15.50
CA PRO A 242 -16.82 -1.01 -15.67
C PRO A 242 -15.92 -0.39 -14.59
N MET A 243 -15.00 -1.19 -14.04
CA MET A 243 -14.04 -0.74 -13.03
C MET A 243 -13.14 0.37 -13.55
N THR A 244 -13.03 1.44 -12.76
CA THR A 244 -12.27 2.65 -13.08
C THR A 244 -10.75 2.43 -13.08
N TYR A 245 -10.21 1.65 -12.13
CA TYR A 245 -8.78 1.49 -11.88
C TYR A 245 -8.27 0.05 -12.05
N GLY A 246 -9.17 -0.95 -11.99
CA GLY A 246 -8.81 -2.38 -12.05
C GLY A 246 -7.95 -2.86 -10.87
N ALA A 247 -7.93 -2.12 -9.76
CA ALA A 247 -7.24 -2.45 -8.52
C ALA A 247 -7.77 -3.73 -7.86
N LEU A 248 -9.05 -4.08 -8.05
CA LEU A 248 -9.60 -5.35 -7.53
C LEU A 248 -8.95 -6.60 -8.13
N LEU A 249 -8.32 -6.49 -9.31
CA LEU A 249 -7.58 -7.60 -9.92
C LEU A 249 -6.42 -8.09 -9.03
N THR A 250 -5.95 -7.28 -8.09
CA THR A 250 -4.94 -7.68 -7.08
C THR A 250 -5.46 -8.79 -6.16
N PHE A 251 -6.76 -8.80 -5.86
CA PHE A 251 -7.38 -9.73 -4.92
C PHE A 251 -7.94 -10.98 -5.60
N ASN A 252 -8.40 -10.87 -6.84
CA ASN A 252 -9.08 -11.97 -7.52
C ASN A 252 -8.58 -12.21 -8.97
N ARG A 253 -7.29 -12.55 -9.07
CA ARG A 253 -6.62 -12.80 -10.36
C ARG A 253 -7.18 -13.99 -11.15
N LYS A 254 -7.72 -14.99 -10.45
CA LYS A 254 -8.19 -16.24 -11.07
C LYS A 254 -9.51 -16.08 -11.82
N GLU A 255 -10.28 -15.05 -11.48
CA GLU A 255 -11.60 -14.79 -12.05
C GLU A 255 -11.59 -13.60 -13.01
N ILE A 256 -10.45 -13.36 -13.69
CA ILE A 256 -10.28 -12.23 -14.62
C ILE A 256 -11.44 -12.06 -15.62
N SER A 257 -12.03 -13.16 -16.08
CA SER A 257 -13.15 -13.17 -17.03
C SER A 257 -14.45 -12.57 -16.48
N ASN A 258 -14.58 -12.50 -15.15
CA ASN A 258 -15.75 -11.93 -14.48
C ASN A 258 -15.65 -10.42 -14.33
N TRP A 259 -14.48 -9.84 -14.61
CA TRP A 259 -14.24 -8.41 -14.42
C TRP A 259 -14.47 -7.63 -15.71
N TYR A 260 -15.21 -6.53 -15.57
CA TYR A 260 -15.47 -5.55 -16.61
C TYR A 260 -14.71 -4.26 -16.28
N LEU A 261 -13.86 -3.78 -17.20
CA LEU A 261 -13.00 -2.62 -17.01
C LEU A 261 -13.36 -1.52 -18.02
N VAL A 262 -13.08 -0.26 -17.69
CA VAL A 262 -13.14 0.83 -18.68
C VAL A 262 -12.13 0.56 -19.81
N ASP A 263 -12.26 1.26 -20.95
CA ASP A 263 -11.33 1.07 -22.06
C ASP A 263 -9.87 1.26 -21.60
N ARG A 264 -8.95 0.55 -22.27
CA ARG A 264 -7.57 0.41 -21.82
C ARG A 264 -6.82 1.74 -21.67
N ALA A 265 -7.07 2.73 -22.52
CA ALA A 265 -6.40 4.02 -22.39
C ALA A 265 -6.91 4.80 -21.18
N THR A 266 -8.24 4.83 -20.99
CA THR A 266 -8.86 5.46 -19.82
C THR A 266 -8.42 4.78 -18.52
N LEU A 267 -8.38 3.44 -18.51
CA LEU A 267 -7.89 2.65 -17.37
C LEU A 267 -6.47 3.08 -16.95
N ASN A 268 -5.55 3.15 -17.92
CA ASN A 268 -4.17 3.53 -17.62
C ASN A 268 -4.03 5.00 -17.21
N ALA A 269 -4.82 5.91 -17.78
CA ALA A 269 -4.87 7.31 -17.34
C ALA A 269 -5.38 7.43 -15.89
N ASN A 270 -6.45 6.71 -15.55
CA ASN A 270 -6.99 6.65 -14.19
C ASN A 270 -5.98 6.08 -13.21
N ARG A 271 -5.36 4.94 -13.54
CA ARG A 271 -4.30 4.31 -12.73
C ARG A 271 -3.15 5.28 -12.45
N ALA A 272 -2.64 5.96 -13.48
CA ALA A 272 -1.58 6.95 -13.31
C ALA A 272 -1.98 8.11 -12.37
N SER A 273 -3.25 8.55 -12.41
CA SER A 273 -3.74 9.65 -11.56
C SER A 273 -3.73 9.36 -10.05
N VAL A 274 -3.65 8.08 -9.67
CA VAL A 274 -3.59 7.64 -8.26
C VAL A 274 -2.25 7.01 -7.89
N GLY A 275 -1.27 6.99 -8.81
CA GLY A 275 0.06 6.43 -8.57
C GLY A 275 0.20 4.94 -8.90
N LEU A 276 -0.77 4.35 -9.60
CA LEU A 276 -0.66 2.99 -10.12
C LEU A 276 0.00 3.02 -11.51
N GLY A 277 0.89 2.07 -11.79
CA GLY A 277 1.47 1.90 -13.12
C GLY A 277 0.45 1.34 -14.13
N PRO A 278 0.83 1.26 -15.42
CA PRO A 278 -0.01 0.67 -16.46
C PRO A 278 -0.52 -0.73 -16.09
N ILE A 279 -1.72 -1.09 -16.55
CA ILE A 279 -2.30 -2.40 -16.28
C ILE A 279 -1.48 -3.52 -16.93
N GLU A 280 -0.81 -3.24 -18.05
CA GLU A 280 0.09 -4.17 -18.73
C GLU A 280 1.27 -4.57 -17.86
N ASP A 281 1.91 -3.60 -17.20
CA ASP A 281 3.02 -3.86 -16.30
C ASP A 281 2.55 -4.70 -15.11
N PHE A 282 1.40 -4.35 -14.53
CA PHE A 282 0.79 -5.15 -13.48
C PHE A 282 0.53 -6.58 -13.93
N ALA A 283 -0.02 -6.75 -15.13
CA ALA A 283 -0.34 -8.05 -15.68
C ALA A 283 0.90 -8.91 -15.93
N PHE A 284 1.94 -8.31 -16.50
CA PHE A 284 3.24 -8.94 -16.67
C PHE A 284 3.81 -9.43 -15.34
N ARG A 285 3.88 -8.56 -14.32
CA ARG A 285 4.43 -8.90 -12.99
C ARG A 285 3.66 -10.01 -12.28
N THR A 286 2.35 -10.10 -12.52
CA THR A 286 1.46 -11.00 -11.78
C THR A 286 1.06 -12.26 -12.54
N GLY A 287 1.48 -12.38 -13.82
CA GLY A 287 1.05 -13.45 -14.71
C GLY A 287 -0.43 -13.37 -15.10
N LEU A 288 -1.03 -12.18 -15.00
CA LEU A 288 -2.43 -11.96 -15.34
C LEU A 288 -2.62 -11.95 -16.85
N ASP A 289 -3.54 -12.76 -17.34
CA ASP A 289 -3.88 -12.84 -18.75
C ASP A 289 -4.94 -11.80 -19.13
N LEU A 290 -4.48 -10.60 -19.54
CA LEU A 290 -5.38 -9.49 -19.89
C LEU A 290 -6.28 -9.76 -21.09
N SER A 291 -6.00 -10.76 -21.93
CA SER A 291 -6.91 -11.07 -23.04
C SER A 291 -8.22 -11.72 -22.57
N LYS A 292 -8.27 -12.18 -21.31
CA LYS A 292 -9.49 -12.73 -20.69
C LYS A 292 -10.35 -11.68 -20.00
N ALA A 293 -9.84 -10.47 -19.78
CA ALA A 293 -10.61 -9.39 -19.19
C ALA A 293 -11.59 -8.80 -20.20
N ARG A 294 -12.76 -8.36 -19.72
CA ARG A 294 -13.73 -7.63 -20.54
C ARG A 294 -13.46 -6.13 -20.42
N PHE A 295 -13.30 -5.45 -21.55
CA PHE A 295 -13.11 -4.00 -21.60
C PHE A 295 -14.34 -3.34 -22.22
N ALA A 296 -14.69 -2.16 -21.74
CA ALA A 296 -15.69 -1.31 -22.37
C ALA A 296 -15.20 -0.88 -23.77
N GLU A 297 -16.13 -0.76 -24.70
CA GLU A 297 -15.86 -0.17 -26.01
C GLU A 297 -15.64 1.35 -25.86
N ARG A 298 -14.88 1.93 -26.78
CA ARG A 298 -14.65 3.38 -26.82
C ARG A 298 -15.79 4.13 -27.49
#